data_AF-A0A160P4B1-F1
#
_entry.id   AF-A0A160P4B1-F1
#
_cell.length_a   1.000
_cell.length_b   1.000
_cell.length_c   1.000
_cell.angle_alpha   90.00
_cell.angle_beta   90.00
_cell.angle_gamma   90.00
#
_symmetry.space_group_name_H-M   'P 1'
#
loop_
_entity.id
_entity.type
_entity.pdbx_description
1 polymer ?
#
loop_
_entity_poly.entity_id
_entity_poly.type
_entity_poly.pdbx_seq_one_letter_code
_entity_poly.pdbx_strand_id
1 'polypeptide(L)' 'MAPDPGKWERMAFIPKSRHRADPPVVPPEQLPLYTSLARQWAESGRAVPGVPDREWERLARAPIWPHRRGNSTGQ' A
#
# COMPACT_ATOMS: atom_id res chain seq x y z
N MET A 1 -1.28 21.13 29.27
CA MET A 1 -2.52 21.33 28.50
C MET A 1 -2.18 21.14 27.04
N ALA A 2 -2.42 19.94 26.50
CA ALA A 2 -2.29 19.71 25.05
C ALA A 2 -3.55 20.26 24.38
N PRO A 3 -3.46 20.93 23.21
CA PRO A 3 -4.65 21.37 22.50
C PRO A 3 -5.51 20.15 22.14
N ASP A 4 -6.80 20.28 22.44
CA ASP A 4 -7.86 19.34 22.13
C ASP A 4 -7.74 18.90 20.65
N PRO A 5 -7.74 17.60 20.30
CA PRO A 5 -7.68 17.14 18.91
C PRO A 5 -8.99 17.53 18.21
N GLY A 6 -9.11 18.79 17.83
CA GLY A 6 -10.26 19.34 17.14
C GLY A 6 -10.51 18.53 15.87
N LYS A 7 -11.67 17.87 15.83
CA LYS A 7 -12.40 17.39 14.65
C LYS A 7 -11.58 17.40 13.35
N TRP A 8 -10.70 16.42 13.19
CA TRP A 8 -10.18 16.06 11.87
C TRP A 8 -11.30 15.35 11.12
N GLU A 9 -12.35 16.11 10.80
CA GLU A 9 -13.45 15.65 9.99
C GLU A 9 -12.86 15.39 8.60
N ARG A 10 -12.83 14.12 8.22
CA ARG A 10 -12.36 13.67 6.90
C ARG A 10 -13.33 14.19 5.84
N MET A 11 -13.15 15.43 5.42
CA MET A 11 -13.78 15.98 4.24
C MET A 11 -13.12 15.35 3.02
N ALA A 12 -13.56 14.16 2.62
CA ALA A 12 -13.19 13.58 1.33
C ALA A 12 -13.88 14.38 0.21
N PHE A 13 -13.41 15.60 -0.04
CA PHE A 13 -13.81 16.37 -1.22
C PHE A 13 -12.99 15.85 -2.41
N ILE A 14 -13.37 14.68 -2.93
CA ILE A 14 -12.93 14.26 -4.26
C ILE A 14 -13.98 14.84 -5.23
N PRO A 15 -13.67 15.91 -5.98
CA PRO A 15 -14.61 16.46 -6.96
C PRO A 15 -14.97 15.38 -7.98
N LYS A 16 -16.22 15.36 -8.46
CA LYS A 16 -16.65 14.38 -9.47
C LYS A 16 -15.81 14.43 -10.75
N SER A 17 -15.22 15.59 -11.07
CA SER A 17 -14.27 15.73 -12.18
C SER A 17 -12.99 14.89 -12.02
N ARG A 18 -12.67 14.44 -10.80
CA ARG A 18 -11.55 13.53 -10.53
C ARG A 18 -11.92 12.05 -10.68
N HIS A 19 -13.20 11.70 -10.82
CA HIS A 19 -13.60 10.35 -11.20
C HIS A 19 -13.29 10.13 -12.68
N ARG A 20 -12.05 9.74 -12.96
CA ARG A 20 -11.70 9.15 -14.24
C ARG A 20 -12.01 7.66 -14.14
N ALA A 21 -12.76 7.14 -15.11
CA ALA A 21 -12.92 5.70 -15.24
C ALA A 21 -11.53 5.07 -15.40
N ASP A 22 -11.32 3.92 -14.76
CA ASP A 22 -10.08 3.18 -14.95
C ASP A 22 -9.94 2.83 -16.44
N PRO A 23 -8.75 3.02 -17.02
CA PRO A 23 -8.51 2.59 -18.39
C PRO A 23 -8.69 1.07 -18.49
N PRO A 24 -9.10 0.57 -19.67
CA PRO A 24 -9.22 -0.88 -19.88
C PRO A 24 -7.88 -1.58 -19.60
N VAL A 25 -7.95 -2.77 -19.01
CA VAL A 25 -6.77 -3.61 -18.77
C VAL A 25 -6.20 -4.04 -20.13
N VAL A 26 -4.96 -3.63 -20.41
CA VAL A 26 -4.25 -4.01 -21.64
C VAL A 26 -3.46 -5.30 -21.40
N PRO A 27 -3.59 -6.34 -22.24
CA PRO A 27 -2.83 -7.57 -22.11
C PRO A 27 -1.30 -7.33 -22.19
N PRO A 28 -0.48 -8.01 -21.38
CA PRO A 28 0.98 -7.84 -21.37
C PRO A 28 1.64 -8.07 -22.74
N GLU A 29 1.05 -8.91 -23.59
CA GLU A 29 1.52 -9.23 -24.94
C GLU A 29 1.49 -8.00 -25.86
N GLN A 30 0.64 -7.02 -25.55
CA GLN A 30 0.52 -5.76 -26.29
C GLN A 30 1.48 -4.67 -25.80
N LEU A 31 2.23 -4.94 -24.73
CA LEU A 31 3.16 -3.98 -24.10
C LEU A 31 4.59 -4.57 -24.02
N PRO A 32 5.25 -4.87 -25.15
CA PRO A 32 6.50 -5.62 -25.18
C PRO A 32 7.64 -4.95 -24.39
N LEU A 33 7.72 -3.60 -24.42
CA LEU A 33 8.70 -2.85 -23.64
C LEU A 33 8.44 -2.94 -22.14
N TYR A 34 7.17 -2.83 -21.74
CA TYR A 34 6.80 -2.92 -20.32
C TYR A 34 7.08 -4.32 -19.79
N THR A 35 6.72 -5.35 -20.54
CA THR A 35 6.90 -6.76 -20.18
C THR A 35 8.40 -7.11 -20.09
N SER A 36 9.25 -6.61 -20.99
CA SER A 36 10.70 -6.84 -20.90
C SER A 36 11.33 -6.14 -19.70
N LEU A 37 10.93 -4.90 -19.40
CA LEU A 37 11.41 -4.16 -18.24
C LEU A 37 10.96 -4.80 -16.91
N ALA A 38 9.69 -5.20 -16.83
CA ALA A 38 9.14 -5.90 -15.69
C ALA A 38 9.91 -7.20 -15.40
N ARG A 39 10.26 -7.95 -16.46
CA ARG A 39 11.09 -9.15 -16.35
C ARG A 39 12.50 -8.83 -15.84
N GLN A 40 13.16 -7.80 -16.38
CA GLN A 40 14.49 -7.39 -15.92
C GLN A 40 14.50 -6.96 -14.45
N TRP A 41 13.47 -6.25 -14.00
CA TRP A 41 13.33 -5.89 -12.59
C TRP A 41 13.11 -7.09 -11.69
N ALA A 42 12.25 -8.04 -12.09
CA ALA A 42 12.07 -9.30 -11.36
C ALA A 42 13.39 -10.08 -11.23
N GLU A 43 14.14 -10.22 -12.32
CA GLU A 43 15.43 -10.92 -12.35
C GLU A 43 16.50 -10.23 -11.49
N SER A 44 16.45 -8.90 -11.38
CA SER A 44 17.35 -8.12 -10.50
C SER A 44 16.88 -8.01 -9.05
N GLY A 45 15.78 -8.68 -8.68
CA GLY A 45 15.22 -8.63 -7.32
C GLY A 45 14.63 -7.27 -6.94
N ARG A 46 14.25 -6.45 -7.93
CA ARG A 46 13.59 -5.16 -7.71
C ARG A 46 12.07 -5.32 -7.71
N ALA A 47 11.38 -4.39 -7.06
CA ALA A 47 9.92 -4.32 -7.09
C ALA A 47 9.42 -4.08 -8.54
N VAL A 48 8.40 -4.85 -8.94
CA VAL A 48 7.77 -4.76 -10.26
C VAL A 48 6.40 -4.09 -10.12
N PRO A 49 6.12 -3.00 -10.86
CA PRO A 49 4.81 -2.35 -10.77
C PRO A 49 3.69 -3.29 -11.22
N GLY A 50 2.61 -3.33 -10.43
CA GLY A 50 1.47 -4.22 -10.65
C GLY A 50 1.63 -5.62 -10.06
N VAL A 51 2.82 -5.98 -9.56
CA VAL A 51 3.03 -7.24 -8.82
C VAL A 51 2.95 -6.93 -7.32
N PRO A 52 2.12 -7.66 -6.55
CA PRO A 52 2.07 -7.51 -5.10
C PRO A 52 3.42 -7.87 -4.46
N ASP A 53 3.93 -6.96 -3.64
CA ASP A 53 5.15 -7.21 -2.88
C ASP A 53 4.80 -8.04 -1.63
N ARG A 54 5.36 -9.25 -1.56
CA ARG A 54 5.08 -10.20 -0.47
C ARG A 54 5.61 -9.73 0.88
N GLU A 55 6.71 -8.98 0.91
CA GLU A 55 7.24 -8.43 2.15
C GLU A 55 6.31 -7.35 2.68
N TRP A 56 5.82 -6.49 1.81
CA TRP A 56 4.79 -5.51 2.13
C TRP A 56 3.50 -6.18 2.59
N GLU A 57 3.01 -7.21 1.90
CA GLU A 57 1.83 -7.96 2.34
C GLU A 57 2.03 -8.57 3.74
N ARG A 58 3.22 -9.12 4.00
CA ARG A 58 3.56 -9.68 5.31
C ARG A 58 3.57 -8.60 6.39
N LEU A 59 4.17 -7.44 6.12
CA LEU A 59 4.21 -6.32 7.06
C LEU A 59 2.83 -5.70 7.29
N ALA A 60 2.03 -5.54 6.25
CA ALA A 60 0.68 -5.00 6.34
C ALA A 60 -0.28 -5.91 7.12
N ARG A 61 -0.01 -7.23 7.13
CA ARG A 61 -0.75 -8.20 7.95
C ARG A 61 -0.26 -8.26 9.40
N ALA A 62 0.93 -7.74 9.71
CA ALA A 62 1.43 -7.75 11.08
C ALA A 62 0.64 -6.74 11.94
N PRO A 63 0.34 -7.05 13.21
CA PRO A 63 -0.27 -6.10 14.10
C PRO A 63 0.63 -4.87 14.26
N ILE A 64 0.05 -3.70 13.97
CA ILE A 64 0.68 -2.37 13.97
C ILE A 64 1.30 -1.96 15.31
N TRP A 65 0.99 -2.66 16.39
CA TRP A 65 1.56 -2.41 17.71
C TRP A 65 2.02 -3.72 18.35
N PRO A 66 3.24 -3.79 18.92
CA PRO A 66 3.58 -4.90 19.79
C PRO A 66 2.57 -4.92 20.93
N HIS A 67 1.88 -6.05 21.09
CA HIS A 67 0.98 -6.27 22.22
C HIS A 67 1.82 -6.01 23.48
N ARG A 68 1.51 -4.94 24.22
CA ARG A 68 2.19 -4.61 25.47
C ARG A 68 2.02 -5.86 26.35
N ARG A 69 3.06 -6.67 26.48
CA ARG A 69 3.04 -7.79 27.42
C ARG A 69 2.76 -7.16 28.77
N GLY A 70 1.56 -7.39 29.28
CA GLY A 70 1.18 -7.01 30.64
C GLY A 70 2.28 -7.51 31.55
N ASN A 71 2.89 -6.57 32.24
CA ASN A 71 3.77 -6.77 33.36
C ASN A 71 2.97 -7.41 34.49
N SER A 72 2.67 -8.70 34.35
CA SER A 72 2.38 -9.58 35.47
C SER A 72 3.73 -9.97 36.08
N THR A 73 4.19 -9.20 37.06
CA THR A 73 5.01 -9.65 38.22
C THR A 73 5.28 -8.41 39.07
N GLY A 74 4.78 -8.41 40.31
CA GLY A 74 5.24 -7.47 41.33
C GLY A 74 4.29 -7.22 42.48
N GLN A 75 4.15 -8.24 43.35
CA GLN A 75 3.76 -8.19 44.78
C GLN A 75 2.27 -7.99 45.11
#